data_AF-A0A9Q0CEH2-F1
#
_entry.id   AF-A0A9Q0CEH2-F1
#
_cell.length_a   1.000
_cell.length_b   1.000
_cell.length_c   1.000
_cell.angle_alpha   90.00
_cell.angle_beta   90.00
_cell.angle_gamma   90.00
#
_symmetry.space_group_name_H-M   'P 1'
#
loop_
_entity.id
_entity.type
_entity.pdbx_description
1 polymer ?
#
loop_
_entity_poly.entity_id
_entity_poly.type
_entity_poly.pdbx_seq_one_letter_code
_entity_poly.pdbx_strand_id
1 'polypeptide(L)'
;MEMESTDATIVGDINLLLLPEECLSHVISFTTPRDAILCSAVSRPLQSAADSDATWERFLPSDYSSILSRAVDPVHYASKKDLYFRLCDPDHPLLIDGGTMSFGLEKSSGAKCFMISARALSIIWSGEARYWKWIALPESRLCCLSCFQTDTRCEGPRLPISNNQNYSR
;
A
#
# COMPACT_ATOMS: atom_id res chain seq x y z
N MET A 1 64.43 8.87 -24.36
CA MET A 1 63.52 7.76 -24.04
C MET A 1 63.29 7.84 -22.55
N GLU A 2 62.48 8.80 -22.14
CA GLU A 2 62.04 8.93 -20.76
C GLU A 2 60.54 8.67 -20.82
N MET A 3 60.11 7.59 -20.17
CA MET A 3 58.71 7.20 -20.08
C MET A 3 58.11 7.95 -18.90
N GLU A 4 57.28 8.93 -19.22
CA GLU A 4 56.55 9.73 -18.26
C GLU A 4 55.54 8.87 -17.51
N SER A 5 55.62 8.99 -16.18
CA SER A 5 54.76 8.43 -15.17
C SER A 5 53.29 8.81 -15.42
N THR A 6 52.40 7.82 -15.49
CA THR A 6 50.95 8.04 -15.38
C THR A 6 50.48 7.45 -14.05
N ASP A 7 50.18 8.37 -13.14
CA ASP A 7 49.54 8.15 -11.85
C ASP A 7 48.13 7.57 -12.09
N ALA A 8 47.95 6.29 -11.76
CA ALA A 8 46.66 5.62 -11.83
C ALA A 8 45.90 5.94 -10.54
N THR A 9 45.03 6.95 -10.61
CA THR A 9 44.05 7.26 -9.58
C THR A 9 43.32 5.98 -9.16
N ILE A 10 43.58 5.52 -7.94
CA ILE A 10 42.84 4.45 -7.27
C ILE A 10 41.45 4.99 -6.94
N VAL A 11 40.55 5.00 -7.91
CA VAL A 11 39.13 4.82 -7.61
C VAL A 11 38.92 3.33 -7.67
N GLY A 12 39.12 2.66 -6.52
CA GLY A 12 38.87 1.23 -6.41
C GLY A 12 37.43 0.96 -6.84
N ASP A 13 37.24 0.21 -7.92
CA ASP A 13 35.93 -0.30 -8.31
C ASP A 13 35.36 -1.10 -7.14
N ILE A 14 34.46 -0.49 -6.37
CA ILE A 14 33.70 -1.20 -5.34
C ILE A 14 32.73 -2.10 -6.09
N ASN A 15 33.13 -3.36 -6.30
CA ASN A 15 32.22 -4.34 -6.85
C ASN A 15 31.16 -4.65 -5.78
N LEU A 16 29.95 -4.12 -6.00
CA LEU A 16 28.80 -4.28 -5.11
C LEU A 16 28.55 -5.75 -4.75
N LEU A 17 28.86 -6.68 -5.66
CA LEU A 17 28.65 -8.12 -5.48
C LEU A 17 29.67 -8.80 -4.54
N LEU A 18 30.73 -8.10 -4.13
CA LEU A 18 31.72 -8.58 -3.15
C LEU A 18 31.38 -8.16 -1.72
N LEU A 19 30.33 -7.34 -1.53
CA LEU A 19 29.89 -6.92 -0.21
C LEU A 19 29.20 -8.10 0.52
N PRO A 20 29.31 -8.15 1.87
CA PRO A 20 28.51 -9.07 2.67
C PRO A 20 27.01 -8.89 2.41
N GLU A 21 26.24 -9.97 2.56
CA GLU A 21 24.80 -9.98 2.33
C GLU A 21 24.07 -8.92 3.16
N GLU A 22 24.47 -8.69 4.40
CA GLU A 22 23.92 -7.65 5.29
C GLU A 22 24.12 -6.23 4.75
N CYS A 23 25.27 -5.96 4.10
CA CYS A 23 25.50 -4.65 3.48
C CYS A 23 24.63 -4.48 2.24
N LEU A 24 24.47 -5.55 1.45
CA LEU A 24 23.58 -5.56 0.30
C LEU A 24 22.12 -5.36 0.70
N SER A 25 21.65 -6.10 1.71
CA SER A 25 20.25 -6.01 2.19
C SER A 25 19.95 -4.61 2.72
N HIS A 26 20.90 -4.03 3.45
CA HIS A 26 20.82 -2.65 3.94
C HIS A 26 20.73 -1.66 2.77
N VAL A 27 21.61 -1.73 1.76
CA VAL A 27 21.56 -0.84 0.59
C VAL A 27 20.24 -1.01 -0.18
N ILE A 28 19.82 -2.25 -0.44
CA ILE A 28 18.58 -2.54 -1.17
C ILE A 28 17.36 -2.02 -0.39
N SER A 29 17.39 -2.02 0.94
CA SER A 29 16.29 -1.51 1.78
C SER A 29 16.00 -0.01 1.57
N PHE A 30 16.96 0.76 1.03
CA PHE A 30 16.77 2.18 0.67
C PHE A 30 16.31 2.39 -0.78
N THR A 31 16.13 1.32 -1.55
CA THR A 31 15.60 1.38 -2.92
C THR A 31 14.07 1.25 -2.91
N THR A 32 13.43 1.17 -4.07
CA THR A 32 12.00 0.87 -4.13
C THR A 32 11.73 -0.64 -4.07
N PRO A 33 10.54 -1.10 -3.63
CA PRO A 33 10.17 -2.51 -3.69
C PRO A 33 10.29 -3.11 -5.09
N ARG A 34 10.05 -2.28 -6.14
CA ARG A 34 10.26 -2.66 -7.53
C ARG A 34 11.73 -2.90 -7.85
N ASP A 35 12.62 -2.01 -7.40
CA ASP A 35 14.06 -2.15 -7.62
C ASP A 35 14.63 -3.35 -6.88
N ALA A 36 14.15 -3.64 -5.67
CA ALA A 36 14.54 -4.85 -4.94
C ALA A 36 14.22 -6.14 -5.72
N ILE A 37 13.03 -6.22 -6.33
CA ILE A 37 12.67 -7.35 -7.20
C ILE A 37 13.61 -7.45 -8.41
N LEU A 38 14.00 -6.31 -9.00
CA LEU A 38 14.95 -6.29 -10.11
C LEU A 38 16.34 -6.74 -9.65
N CYS A 39 16.84 -6.27 -8.50
CA CYS A 39 18.10 -6.72 -7.90
C CYS A 39 18.10 -8.24 -7.72
N SER A 40 16.99 -8.81 -7.26
CA SER A 40 16.85 -10.26 -7.05
C SER A 40 17.05 -11.08 -8.32
N ALA A 41 16.74 -10.51 -9.50
CA ALA A 41 16.90 -11.18 -10.79
C ALA A 41 18.32 -11.09 -11.38
N VAL A 42 19.19 -10.21 -10.87
CA VAL A 42 20.50 -9.92 -11.47
C VAL A 42 21.57 -10.95 -11.09
N SER A 43 21.66 -11.33 -9.81
CA SER A 43 22.71 -12.24 -9.32
C SER A 43 22.31 -12.94 -8.02
N ARG A 44 23.00 -14.03 -7.66
CA ARG A 44 22.72 -14.80 -6.43
C ARG A 44 22.92 -14.01 -5.13
N PRO A 45 24.01 -13.22 -4.94
CA PRO A 45 24.17 -12.42 -3.73
C PRO A 45 23.06 -11.37 -3.59
N LEU A 46 22.68 -10.72 -4.70
CA LEU A 46 21.58 -9.77 -4.70
C LEU A 46 20.22 -10.44 -4.47
N GLN A 47 20.02 -11.65 -4.98
CA GLN A 47 18.81 -12.44 -4.71
C GLN A 47 18.65 -12.72 -3.23
N SER A 48 19.68 -13.23 -2.57
CA SER A 48 19.63 -13.53 -1.13
C SER A 48 19.34 -12.27 -0.32
N ALA A 49 20.09 -11.20 -0.59
CA ALA A 49 19.93 -9.92 0.09
C ALA A 49 18.55 -9.28 -0.17
N ALA A 50 18.08 -9.24 -1.42
CA ALA A 50 16.83 -8.59 -1.81
C ALA A 50 15.59 -9.36 -1.35
N ASP A 51 15.70 -10.67 -1.13
CA ASP A 51 14.61 -11.50 -0.63
C ASP A 51 14.61 -11.60 0.90
N SER A 52 15.60 -10.99 1.57
CA SER A 52 15.74 -11.01 3.02
C SER A 52 14.64 -10.19 3.74
N ASP A 53 14.20 -10.67 4.90
CA ASP A 53 13.23 -9.96 5.73
C ASP A 53 13.76 -8.61 6.25
N ALA A 54 15.08 -8.41 6.34
CA ALA A 54 15.67 -7.13 6.70
C ALA A 54 15.36 -6.04 5.65
N THR A 55 15.40 -6.39 4.37
CA THR A 55 15.04 -5.50 3.26
C THR A 55 13.55 -5.19 3.27
N TRP A 56 12.70 -6.22 3.37
CA TRP A 56 11.24 -6.05 3.27
C TRP A 56 10.61 -5.40 4.52
N GLU A 57 11.25 -5.49 5.69
CA GLU A 57 10.84 -4.73 6.88
C GLU A 57 10.81 -3.22 6.62
N ARG A 58 11.74 -2.70 5.80
CA ARG A 58 11.82 -1.26 5.48
C ARG A 58 10.72 -0.81 4.52
N PHE A 59 10.25 -1.71 3.66
CA PHE A 59 9.19 -1.46 2.69
C PHE A 59 7.79 -1.56 3.31
N LEU A 60 7.66 -2.33 4.39
CA LEU A 60 6.43 -2.38 5.16
C LEU A 60 6.27 -1.10 5.99
N PRO A 61 5.03 -0.62 6.18
CA PRO A 61 4.80 0.50 7.08
C PRO A 61 5.16 0.15 8.51
N SER A 62 5.82 1.04 9.26
CA SER A 62 6.32 0.75 10.62
C SER A 62 5.24 0.31 11.63
N ASP A 63 3.98 0.63 11.36
CA ASP A 63 2.79 0.29 12.15
C ASP A 63 2.05 -0.94 11.61
N TYR A 64 2.62 -1.72 10.69
CA TYR A 64 1.96 -2.88 10.08
C TYR A 64 1.43 -3.87 11.12
N SER A 65 2.17 -4.16 12.19
CA SER A 65 1.73 -5.03 13.28
C SER A 65 0.44 -4.54 13.95
N SER A 66 0.30 -3.23 14.11
CA SER A 66 -0.94 -2.63 14.66
C SER A 66 -2.11 -2.76 13.68
N ILE A 67 -1.85 -2.64 12.38
CA ILE A 67 -2.85 -2.82 11.32
C ILE A 67 -3.30 -4.29 11.26
N LEU A 68 -2.36 -5.24 11.34
CA LEU A 68 -2.66 -6.67 11.37
C LEU A 68 -3.49 -7.07 12.60
N SER A 69 -3.28 -6.42 13.75
CA SER A 69 -4.09 -6.69 14.95
C SER A 69 -5.56 -6.27 14.82
N ARG A 70 -5.87 -5.38 13.88
CA ARG A 70 -7.23 -4.91 13.56
C ARG A 70 -7.88 -5.71 12.45
N ALA A 71 -7.16 -6.67 11.87
CA ALA A 71 -7.67 -7.52 10.80
C ALA A 71 -8.85 -8.35 11.30
N VAL A 72 -9.87 -8.49 10.45
CA VAL A 72 -11.03 -9.35 10.73
C VAL A 72 -10.60 -10.81 10.78
N ASP A 73 -9.74 -11.22 9.85
CA ASP A 73 -9.22 -12.57 9.74
C ASP A 73 -7.70 -12.59 9.98
N PRO A 74 -7.16 -13.63 10.64
CA PRO A 74 -5.71 -13.78 10.83
C PRO A 74 -4.94 -13.80 9.50
N VAL A 75 -3.89 -13.00 9.41
CA VAL A 75 -3.02 -12.94 8.23
C VAL A 75 -1.82 -13.87 8.41
N HIS A 76 -1.80 -14.99 7.70
CA HIS A 76 -0.70 -15.96 7.72
C HIS A 76 0.33 -15.70 6.62
N TYR A 77 1.56 -15.32 6.93
CA TYR A 77 2.61 -15.08 5.92
C TYR A 77 3.89 -15.84 6.29
N ALA A 78 4.63 -16.28 5.27
CA ALA A 78 5.88 -17.02 5.45
C ALA A 78 7.12 -16.12 5.57
N SER A 79 7.05 -14.92 4.99
CA SER A 79 8.10 -13.90 5.02
C SER A 79 7.49 -12.50 4.92
N LYS A 80 8.27 -11.46 5.21
CA LYS A 80 7.81 -10.07 5.07
C LYS A 80 7.58 -9.67 3.63
N LYS A 81 8.32 -10.29 2.71
CA LYS A 81 8.09 -10.21 1.26
C LYS A 81 6.69 -10.74 0.90
N ASP A 82 6.35 -11.93 1.38
CA ASP A 82 5.02 -12.54 1.19
C ASP A 82 3.91 -11.66 1.77
N LEU A 83 4.11 -11.11 2.97
CA LEU A 83 3.19 -10.15 3.56
C LEU A 83 2.99 -8.91 2.68
N TYR A 84 4.07 -8.31 2.17
CA TYR A 84 3.99 -7.14 1.30
C TYR A 84 3.15 -7.42 0.05
N PHE A 85 3.40 -8.55 -0.63
CA PHE A 85 2.64 -8.92 -1.83
C PHE A 85 1.17 -9.20 -1.53
N ARG A 86 0.86 -9.84 -0.40
CA ARG A 86 -0.52 -10.05 0.02
C ARG A 86 -1.25 -8.72 0.25
N LEU A 87 -0.60 -7.76 0.90
CA LEU A 87 -1.17 -6.43 1.12
C LEU A 87 -1.32 -5.61 -0.18
N CYS A 88 -0.57 -5.95 -1.22
CA CYS A 88 -0.70 -5.34 -2.55
C CYS A 88 -1.74 -6.03 -3.43
N ASP A 89 -2.33 -7.15 -3.02
CA ASP A 89 -3.25 -7.92 -3.83
C ASP A 89 -4.59 -7.16 -3.97
N PRO A 90 -4.96 -6.68 -5.17
CA PRO A 90 -6.21 -5.99 -5.38
C PRO A 90 -7.42 -6.91 -5.20
N ASP A 91 -7.24 -8.24 -5.30
CA ASP A 91 -8.29 -9.25 -5.15
C ASP A 91 -8.51 -9.71 -3.71
N HIS A 92 -7.60 -9.39 -2.79
CA HIS A 92 -7.71 -9.79 -1.38
C HIS A 92 -7.25 -8.66 -0.43
N PRO A 93 -7.94 -7.49 -0.43
CA PRO A 93 -7.59 -6.40 0.46
C PRO A 93 -7.84 -6.80 1.92
N LEU A 94 -6.97 -6.34 2.82
CA LEU A 94 -7.07 -6.66 4.24
C LEU A 94 -8.27 -5.93 4.87
N LEU A 95 -9.31 -6.66 5.25
CA LEU A 95 -10.43 -6.09 5.98
C LEU A 95 -10.05 -5.83 7.43
N ILE A 96 -10.25 -4.60 7.89
CA ILE A 96 -9.96 -4.18 9.26
C ILE A 96 -11.19 -3.54 9.91
N ASP A 97 -11.17 -3.39 11.23
CA ASP A 97 -12.21 -2.75 12.04
C ASP A 97 -13.62 -3.33 11.78
N GLY A 98 -13.72 -4.65 11.92
CA GLY A 98 -14.99 -5.37 11.70
C GLY A 98 -15.47 -5.35 10.25
N GLY A 99 -14.58 -5.11 9.29
CA GLY A 99 -14.87 -5.11 7.85
C GLY A 99 -15.47 -3.80 7.34
N THR A 100 -15.42 -2.75 8.15
CA THR A 100 -15.89 -1.41 7.76
C THR A 100 -14.83 -0.62 7.00
N MET A 101 -13.57 -1.03 7.06
CA MET A 101 -12.46 -0.46 6.32
C MET A 101 -11.65 -1.59 5.67
N SER A 102 -11.03 -1.32 4.53
CA SER A 102 -10.02 -2.18 3.95
C SER A 102 -8.69 -1.45 3.84
N PHE A 103 -7.62 -2.23 3.95
CA PHE A 103 -6.24 -1.78 3.89
C PHE A 103 -5.49 -2.53 2.80
N GLY A 104 -4.63 -1.81 2.11
CA GLY A 104 -3.67 -2.36 1.17
C GLY A 104 -2.47 -1.44 0.99
N LEU A 105 -1.52 -1.89 0.19
CA LEU A 105 -0.33 -1.12 -0.17
C LEU A 105 -0.31 -0.86 -1.68
N GLU A 106 0.15 0.33 -2.07
CA GLU A 106 0.48 0.60 -3.46
C GLU A 106 1.76 -0.17 -3.83
N LYS A 107 1.66 -1.07 -4.81
CA LYS A 107 2.73 -2.01 -5.21
C LYS A 107 4.08 -1.35 -5.56
N SER A 108 4.07 -0.12 -6.09
CA SER A 108 5.28 0.59 -6.52
C SER A 108 5.98 1.33 -5.39
N SER A 109 5.22 2.06 -4.58
CA SER A 109 5.78 2.94 -3.54
C SER A 109 5.73 2.34 -2.13
N GLY A 110 4.90 1.32 -1.89
CA GLY A 110 4.55 0.87 -0.54
C GLY A 110 3.68 1.87 0.23
N ALA A 111 3.09 2.87 -0.45
CA ALA A 111 2.17 3.79 0.21
C ALA A 111 0.94 3.06 0.74
N LYS A 112 0.45 3.50 1.90
CA LYS A 112 -0.77 2.96 2.51
C LYS A 112 -1.99 3.38 1.71
N CYS A 113 -2.87 2.43 1.44
CA CYS A 113 -4.17 2.68 0.83
C CYS A 113 -5.26 2.19 1.79
N PHE A 114 -6.16 3.09 2.16
CA PHE A 114 -7.35 2.76 2.95
C PHE A 114 -8.60 3.01 2.11
N MET A 115 -9.54 2.07 2.17
CA MET A 115 -10.89 2.27 1.67
C MET A 115 -11.85 2.18 2.85
N ILE A 116 -12.70 3.19 3.00
CA ILE A 116 -13.64 3.30 4.12
C ILE A 116 -15.04 3.04 3.58
N SER A 117 -15.77 2.11 4.19
CA SER A 117 -17.18 1.90 3.87
C SER A 117 -18.01 3.12 4.26
N ALA A 118 -19.08 3.39 3.52
CA ALA A 118 -20.00 4.47 3.88
C ALA A 118 -20.62 4.27 5.28
N ARG A 119 -20.68 3.03 5.79
CA ARG A 119 -21.14 2.71 7.15
C ARG A 119 -20.19 3.17 8.25
N ALA A 120 -18.90 3.28 7.98
CA ALA A 120 -17.93 3.85 8.91
C ALA A 120 -17.96 5.39 8.94
N LEU A 121 -18.63 6.03 7.97
CA LEU A 121 -18.77 7.48 7.92
C LEU A 121 -19.98 7.94 8.73
N SER A 122 -19.78 8.94 9.59
CA SER A 122 -20.87 9.58 10.34
C SER A 122 -21.63 10.57 9.43
N ILE A 123 -22.58 10.06 8.65
CA ILE A 123 -23.44 10.87 7.79
C ILE A 123 -24.75 11.22 8.52
N ILE A 124 -25.16 12.49 8.47
CA ILE A 124 -26.41 12.96 9.08
C ILE A 124 -27.60 12.19 8.48
N TRP A 125 -28.51 11.74 9.35
CA TRP A 125 -29.68 10.91 9.00
C TRP A 125 -29.37 9.53 8.39
N SER A 126 -28.11 9.05 8.42
CA SER A 126 -27.74 7.72 7.90
C SER A 126 -28.44 6.54 8.60
N GLY A 127 -28.89 6.74 9.83
CA GLY A 127 -29.72 5.77 10.58
C GLY A 127 -31.22 5.84 10.24
N GLU A 128 -31.65 6.86 9.51
CA GLU A 128 -33.05 7.04 9.14
C GLU A 128 -33.34 6.36 7.79
N ALA A 129 -34.00 5.21 7.86
CA ALA A 129 -34.42 4.42 6.69
C ALA A 129 -35.36 5.17 5.73
N ARG A 130 -35.88 6.35 6.13
CA ARG A 130 -36.67 7.25 5.27
C ARG A 130 -35.82 7.93 4.19
N TYR A 131 -34.54 8.14 4.46
CA TYR A 131 -33.63 8.89 3.57
C TYR A 131 -32.53 8.02 2.98
N TRP A 132 -32.14 6.94 3.67
CA TRP A 132 -31.03 6.08 3.28
C TRP A 132 -31.44 4.62 3.19
N LYS A 133 -31.04 3.96 2.11
CA LYS A 133 -31.08 2.52 2.00
C LYS A 133 -29.66 2.00 1.81
N TRP A 134 -29.25 1.11 2.71
CA TRP A 134 -28.00 0.38 2.59
C TRP A 134 -28.19 -0.77 1.59
N ILE A 135 -27.40 -0.76 0.53
CA ILE A 135 -27.45 -1.82 -0.48
C ILE A 135 -26.17 -2.63 -0.36
N ALA A 136 -26.32 -3.93 -0.12
CA ALA A 136 -25.23 -4.87 -0.27
C ALA A 136 -25.00 -5.09 -1.77
N LEU A 137 -23.86 -4.65 -2.28
CA LEU A 137 -23.43 -4.99 -3.63
C LEU A 137 -22.59 -6.26 -3.53
N PRO A 138 -23.00 -7.38 -4.16
CA PRO A 138 -22.25 -8.63 -4.13
C PRO A 138 -20.82 -8.49 -4.65
N GLU A 139 -20.60 -7.53 -5.55
CA GLU A 139 -19.29 -7.23 -6.16
C GLU A 139 -18.41 -6.32 -5.28
N SER A 140 -19.00 -5.69 -4.25
CA SER A 140 -18.23 -4.82 -3.35
C SER A 140 -17.60 -5.67 -2.24
N ARG A 141 -16.27 -5.55 -2.14
CA ARG A 141 -15.47 -6.22 -1.11
C ARG A 141 -15.69 -5.62 0.29
N LEU A 142 -16.28 -4.42 0.35
CA LEU A 142 -16.73 -3.80 1.58
C LEU A 142 -18.22 -4.08 1.75
N CYS A 143 -18.61 -4.54 2.94
CA CYS A 143 -19.99 -4.90 3.21
C CYS A 143 -20.88 -3.62 3.19
N CYS A 144 -21.53 -3.40 2.05
CA CYS A 144 -22.52 -2.37 1.73
C CYS A 144 -21.98 -1.01 1.26
N LEU A 145 -22.45 -0.57 0.09
CA LEU A 145 -22.40 0.83 -0.35
C LEU A 145 -23.71 1.54 0.04
N SER A 146 -23.64 2.84 0.30
CA SER A 146 -24.83 3.66 0.57
C SER A 146 -25.47 4.11 -0.74
N CYS A 147 -26.79 3.98 -0.87
CA CYS A 147 -27.55 4.68 -1.90
C CYS A 147 -28.49 5.68 -1.23
N PHE A 148 -28.37 6.96 -1.60
CA PHE A 148 -29.35 7.97 -1.25
C PHE A 148 -30.60 7.71 -2.08
N GLN A 149 -31.74 7.52 -1.41
CA GLN A 149 -33.00 7.22 -2.09
C GLN A 149 -33.64 8.54 -2.51
N THR A 150 -33.21 9.14 -3.64
CA THR A 150 -34.13 10.04 -4.35
C THR A 150 -35.14 9.15 -5.05
N ASP A 151 -36.42 9.45 -4.84
CA ASP A 151 -37.54 8.77 -5.47
C ASP A 151 -37.55 9.07 -6.98
N THR A 152 -36.62 8.46 -7.71
CA THR A 152 -36.53 8.37 -9.17
C THR A 152 -35.51 7.31 -9.51
N ARG A 153 -35.95 6.31 -10.29
CA ARG A 153 -35.19 5.43 -11.18
C ARG A 153 -33.78 6.00 -11.46
N CYS A 154 -32.73 5.19 -11.30
CA CYS A 154 -31.33 5.53 -11.60
C CYS A 154 -31.14 5.98 -13.07
N GLU A 155 -31.59 7.17 -13.37
CA GLU A 155 -31.43 7.96 -14.57
C GLU A 155 -31.00 9.32 -14.00
N GLY A 156 -29.70 9.63 -14.11
CA GLY A 156 -29.10 10.74 -13.39
C GLY A 156 -29.78 12.09 -13.66
N PRO A 157 -29.66 13.02 -12.70
CA PRO A 157 -29.20 14.34 -13.07
C PRO A 157 -28.10 14.86 -12.14
N ARG A 158 -27.24 15.71 -12.71
CA ARG A 158 -26.18 16.45 -12.01
C ARG A 158 -26.76 17.18 -10.79
N LEU A 159 -26.16 16.98 -9.62
CA LEU A 159 -26.41 17.83 -8.47
C LEU A 159 -25.82 19.22 -8.73
N PRO A 160 -26.58 20.32 -8.50
CA PRO A 160 -26.00 21.65 -8.45
C PRO A 160 -25.23 21.80 -7.13
N ILE A 161 -23.96 22.20 -7.24
CA ILE A 161 -23.13 22.59 -6.11
C ILE A 161 -23.73 23.89 -5.53
N SER A 162 -24.40 23.82 -4.38
CA SER A 162 -24.83 25.04 -3.70
C SER A 162 -23.61 25.70 -3.05
N ASN A 163 -23.08 26.73 -3.71
CA ASN A 163 -22.16 27.69 -3.11
C ASN A 163 -22.87 28.40 -1.96
N ASN A 164 -22.49 28.10 -0.73
CA ASN A 164 -22.97 28.81 0.45
C ASN A 164 -22.13 30.09 0.62
N GLN A 165 -22.49 31.15 -0.11
CA GLN A 165 -22.11 32.51 0.28
C GLN A 165 -23.17 33.03 1.23
N ASN A 166 -22.83 33.08 2.53
CA ASN A 166 -23.48 33.95 3.50
C ASN A 166 -22.56 34.14 4.71
N TYR A 167 -21.60 35.07 4.59
CA TYR A 167 -21.08 35.81 5.75
C TYR A 167 -21.62 37.23 5.61
N SER A 168 -22.61 37.59 6.42
CA SER A 168 -23.14 38.95 6.48
C SER A 168 -22.78 39.58 7.83
N ARG A 169 -22.07 40.71 7.71
CA ARG A 169 -21.89 41.88 8.61
C ARG A 169 -21.96 41.69 10.13
#